data_AF-A0A0S8KNA8-F1
#
_entry.id   AF-A0A0S8KNA8-F1
#
_cell.length_a   1.000
_cell.length_b   1.000
_cell.length_c   1.000
_cell.angle_alpha   90.00
_cell.angle_beta   90.00
_cell.angle_gamma   90.00
#
_symmetry.space_group_name_H-M   'P 1'
#
loop_
_entity.id
_entity.type
_entity.pdbx_description
1 polymer ?
#
loop_
_entity_poly.entity_id
_entity_poly.type
_entity_poly.pdbx_seq_one_letter_code
_entity_poly.pdbx_strand_id
1 'polypeptide(L)' 'IGEKVDRGNLIGFVGNTGLSAGPHLHYEVHIFNREVDPVNYFFQDLTPEEYKEIVLISQSFEESMD' A
#
# COMPACT_ATOMS: atom_id res chain seq x y z
N ILE A 1 -18.48 -14.65 -1.83
CA ILE A 1 -19.26 -13.83 -0.87
C ILE A 1 -18.25 -12.97 -0.12
N GLY A 2 -18.52 -11.68 0.05
CA GLY A 2 -17.58 -10.72 0.64
C GLY A 2 -18.30 -9.69 1.50
N GLU A 3 -17.56 -9.13 2.45
CA GLU A 3 -17.98 -8.01 3.29
C GLU A 3 -17.75 -6.68 2.54
N LYS A 4 -18.68 -5.74 2.69
CA LYS A 4 -18.47 -4.37 2.21
C LYS A 4 -17.65 -3.64 3.26
N VAL A 5 -16.55 -3.02 2.83
CA VAL A 5 -15.67 -2.23 3.69
C VAL A 5 -15.66 -0.78 3.22
N ASP A 6 -15.61 0.14 4.18
CA ASP A 6 -15.42 1.56 3.94
C ASP A 6 -13.94 1.95 4.10
N ARG A 7 -13.53 3.07 3.48
CA ARG A 7 -12.17 3.61 3.65
C ARG A 7 -11.89 3.83 5.14
N GLY A 8 -10.75 3.34 5.62
CA GLY A 8 -10.33 3.43 7.01
C GLY A 8 -10.81 2.28 7.92
N ASN A 9 -11.57 1.30 7.39
CA ASN A 9 -11.89 0.10 8.15
C ASN A 9 -10.63 -0.75 8.42
N LEU A 10 -10.50 -1.24 9.65
CA LEU A 10 -9.47 -2.21 10.01
C LEU A 10 -9.82 -3.57 9.42
N ILE A 11 -9.00 -4.05 8.48
CA ILE A 11 -9.22 -5.33 7.78
C ILE A 11 -8.15 -6.39 8.09
N GLY A 12 -7.12 -6.03 8.87
CA GLY A 12 -6.03 -6.94 9.21
C GLY A 12 -4.88 -6.26 9.94
N PHE A 13 -3.89 -7.06 10.30
CA PHE A 13 -2.65 -6.61 10.93
C PHE A 13 -1.45 -7.04 10.08
N VAL A 14 -0.33 -6.31 10.21
CA VAL A 14 0.94 -6.65 9.55
C VAL A 14 1.40 -8.04 9.98
N GLY A 15 2.00 -8.79 9.05
CA GLY A 15 2.49 -10.15 9.26
C GLY A 15 3.85 -10.39 8.61
N ASN A 16 4.23 -11.65 8.54
CA ASN A 16 5.47 -12.12 7.87
C ASN A 16 5.25 -13.51 7.25
N THR A 17 4.07 -13.77 6.71
CA THR A 17 3.70 -15.06 6.11
C THR A 17 3.90 -15.02 4.60
N GLY A 18 4.38 -16.11 4.00
CA GLY A 18 4.61 -16.20 2.54
C GLY A 18 6.09 -16.06 2.18
N LEU A 19 6.36 -15.65 0.94
CA LEU A 19 7.66 -15.06 0.59
C LEU A 19 7.69 -13.69 1.27
N SER A 20 8.66 -13.48 2.15
CA SER A 20 8.84 -12.20 2.83
C SER A 20 10.24 -12.15 3.45
N ALA A 21 10.94 -11.03 3.26
CA ALA A 21 12.23 -10.76 3.87
C ALA A 21 12.12 -10.36 5.36
N GLY A 22 10.94 -9.91 5.80
CA GLY A 22 10.69 -9.50 7.19
C GLY A 22 9.29 -8.89 7.38
N PRO A 23 8.86 -8.55 8.62
CA PRO A 23 7.50 -8.09 8.86
C PRO A 23 7.17 -6.78 8.13
N HIS A 24 6.26 -6.82 7.15
CA HIS A 24 5.83 -5.67 6.38
C HIS A 24 4.44 -5.89 5.75
N LEU A 25 3.90 -4.85 5.12
CA LEU A 25 2.66 -4.91 4.35
C LEU A 25 2.97 -4.70 2.87
N HIS A 26 2.70 -5.72 2.06
CA HIS A 26 2.65 -5.58 0.62
C HIS A 26 1.30 -5.01 0.19
N TYR A 27 1.31 -3.86 -0.49
CA TYR A 27 0.09 -3.16 -0.90
C TYR A 27 0.09 -2.91 -2.40
N GLU A 28 -0.94 -3.43 -3.08
CA GLU A 28 -1.10 -3.33 -4.52
C GLU A 28 -2.44 -2.71 -4.90
N VAL A 29 -2.48 -2.01 -6.03
CA VAL A 29 -3.72 -1.52 -6.63
C VAL A 29 -3.85 -2.12 -8.03
N HIS A 30 -5.01 -2.70 -8.31
CA HIS A 30 -5.32 -3.34 -9.58
C HIS A 30 -6.54 -2.68 -10.24
N ILE A 31 -6.39 -2.17 -11.46
CA ILE A 31 -7.51 -1.69 -12.29
C ILE A 31 -7.62 -2.57 -13.52
N PHE A 32 -8.81 -3.15 -13.76
CA PHE A 32 -9.04 -4.08 -14.86
C PHE A 32 -7.97 -5.19 -14.94
N ASN A 33 -7.58 -5.72 -13.78
CA ASN A 33 -6.59 -6.79 -13.64
C ASN A 33 -5.15 -6.40 -14.06
N ARG A 34 -4.84 -5.10 -14.04
CA ARG A 34 -3.49 -4.56 -14.25
C ARG A 34 -3.04 -3.83 -13.00
N GLU A 35 -1.83 -4.12 -12.59
CA GLU A 35 -1.12 -3.40 -11.53
C GLU A 35 -0.94 -1.93 -11.96
N VAL A 36 -1.24 -1.03 -11.04
CA VAL A 36 -1.03 0.41 -11.20
C VAL A 36 -0.32 0.93 -9.96
N ASP A 37 0.42 2.02 -10.12
CA ASP A 37 1.17 2.65 -9.02
C ASP A 37 0.21 3.08 -7.88
N PRO A 38 0.33 2.46 -6.68
CA PRO A 38 -0.52 2.76 -5.53
C PRO A 38 -0.38 4.19 -5.00
N VAL A 39 0.73 4.89 -5.27
CA VAL A 39 1.00 6.22 -4.72
C VAL A 39 -0.12 7.21 -5.06
N ASN A 40 -0.74 7.03 -6.23
CA ASN A 40 -1.82 7.88 -6.74
C ASN A 40 -3.15 7.73 -5.97
N TYR A 41 -3.24 6.82 -4.98
CA TYR A 41 -4.49 6.52 -4.26
C TYR A 41 -4.49 7.04 -2.80
N PHE A 42 -3.40 7.66 -2.35
CA PHE A 42 -3.28 8.24 -1.01
C PHE A 42 -3.73 9.70 -0.91
N PHE A 43 -4.10 10.36 -2.02
CA PHE A 43 -4.30 11.81 -2.11
C PHE A 43 -5.41 12.43 -1.24
N GLN A 44 -6.37 11.63 -0.75
CA GLN A 44 -7.50 12.15 0.05
C GLN A 44 -7.22 12.16 1.54
N ASP A 45 -6.29 11.34 2.00
CA ASP A 45 -6.07 11.09 3.43
C ASP A 45 -4.82 11.81 3.96
N LEU A 46 -4.08 12.50 3.09
CA LEU A 46 -2.79 13.10 3.39
C LEU A 46 -2.75 14.59 3.08
N THR A 47 -1.96 15.32 3.87
CA THR A 47 -1.52 16.68 3.53
C THR A 47 -0.56 16.65 2.33
N PRO A 48 -0.37 17.78 1.61
CA PRO A 48 0.58 17.86 0.51
C PRO A 48 2.02 17.49 0.90
N GLU A 49 2.41 17.76 2.15
CA GLU A 49 3.72 17.42 2.70
C GLU A 49 3.86 15.91 2.90
N GLU A 50 2.90 15.27 3.56
CA GLU A 50 2.89 13.81 3.77
C GLU A 50 2.84 13.05 2.43
N TYR A 51 2.08 13.56 1.45
CA TYR A 51 2.05 12.96 0.12
C TYR A 51 3.44 12.98 -0.54
N LYS A 52 4.17 14.10 -0.44
CA LYS A 52 5.54 14.19 -0.97
C LYS A 52 6.47 13.21 -0.27
N GLU A 53 6.34 13.06 1.05
CA GLU A 53 7.15 12.09 1.82
C GLU A 53 6.92 10.67 1.32
N ILE A 54 5.67 10.26 1.11
CA ILE A 54 5.35 8.92 0.57
C ILE A 54 5.96 8.72 -0.82
N VAL A 55 5.82 9.70 -1.72
CA VAL A 55 6.42 9.63 -3.06
C VAL A 55 7.95 9.51 -3.00
N LEU A 56 8.60 10.21 -2.07
CA LEU A 56 10.04 10.11 -1.88
C LEU A 56 10.44 8.74 -1.32
N ILE A 57 9.71 8.23 -0.34
CA ILE A 57 9.98 6.92 0.28
C ILE A 57 9.79 5.80 -0.74
N SER A 58 8.74 5.85 -1.57
CA SER A 58 8.48 4.85 -2.61
C SER A 58 9.57 4.79 -3.69
N GLN A 59 10.30 5.88 -3.89
CA GLN A 59 11.45 5.94 -4.82
C GLN A 59 12.76 5.49 -4.17
N SER A 60 12.84 5.57 -2.84
CA SER A 60 14.08 5.30 -2.09
C SER A 60 14.21 3.81 -1.71
N PHE A 61 13.09 3.11 -1.54
CA PHE A 61 13.05 1.66 -1.32
C PHE A 61 12.95 0.95 -2.68
N GLU A 62 14.09 0.80 -3.36
CA GLU A 62 14.17 0.06 -4.62
C GLU A 62 14.23 -1.48 -4.43
N GLU A 63 14.44 -1.96 -3.20
CA GLU A 63 14.45 -3.39 -2.88
C GLU A 63 13.07 -3.88 -2.43
N SER A 64 12.53 -4.87 -3.14
CA SER A 64 11.31 -5.58 -2.74
C SER A 64 11.54 -6.31 -1.40
N MET A 65 10.55 -6.23 -0.53
CA MET A 65 10.53 -6.96 0.74
C MET A 65 9.80 -8.31 0.65
N ASP A 66 9.26 -8.63 -0.53
CA ASP A 66 8.56 -9.88 -0.81
C ASP A 66 9.53 -11.05 -1.00
#